data_AF-A0A7C8YFG3-F1
#
_entry.id   AF-A0A7C8YFG3-F1
#
_cell.length_a   1.000
_cell.length_b   1.000
_cell.length_c   1.000
_cell.angle_alpha   90.00
_cell.angle_beta   90.00
_cell.angle_gamma   90.00
#
_symmetry.space_group_name_H-M   'P 1'
#
loop_
_entity.id
_entity.type
_entity.pdbx_description
1 polymer ?
#
loop_
_entity_poly.entity_id
_entity_poly.type
_entity_poly.pdbx_seq_one_letter_code
_entity_poly.pdbx_strand_id
1 'polypeptide(L)'
;MTSGVEESTAAPSSGSSSNGGMNDAGDFECNICFELAQDPIVTLCGHLFCWPCLYRWLHHHSQSQECPVCKALIQEEKLVPLYGRGKSTSDPRSRPVAG
;
A
#
# COMPACT_ATOMS: atom_id res chain seq x y z
N MET A 1 -36.07 47.20 26.46
CA MET A 1 -34.85 46.62 27.05
C MET A 1 -34.89 45.13 26.80
N THR A 2 -33.85 44.65 26.13
CA THR A 2 -33.68 43.32 25.53
C THR A 2 -33.45 42.22 26.57
N SER A 3 -33.54 40.96 26.10
CA SER A 3 -32.89 39.74 26.61
C SER A 3 -33.76 38.86 27.54
N GLY A 4 -33.85 37.54 27.39
CA GLY A 4 -33.19 36.60 26.47
C GLY A 4 -33.81 35.20 26.61
N VAL A 5 -33.78 34.43 25.53
CA VAL A 5 -34.16 33.01 25.49
C VAL A 5 -32.88 32.18 25.56
N GLU A 6 -32.81 31.17 26.43
CA GLU A 6 -31.70 30.21 26.47
C GLU A 6 -32.21 28.83 26.07
N GLU A 7 -32.12 28.53 24.76
CA GLU A 7 -32.28 27.18 24.23
C GLU A 7 -30.90 26.53 24.10
N SER A 8 -30.59 25.60 24.99
CA SER A 8 -29.36 24.81 24.97
C SER A 8 -29.52 23.61 24.03
N THR A 9 -29.19 23.79 22.75
CA THR A 9 -28.96 22.70 21.80
C THR A 9 -27.45 22.42 21.69
N ALA A 10 -26.97 21.46 22.47
CA ALA A 10 -25.62 20.93 22.30
C ALA A 10 -25.64 19.83 21.22
N ALA A 11 -25.38 20.21 19.97
CA ALA A 11 -25.06 19.25 18.91
C ALA A 11 -23.56 18.88 19.00
N PRO A 12 -23.17 17.59 18.94
CA PRO A 12 -21.77 17.23 18.82
C PRO A 12 -21.34 17.49 17.37
N SER A 13 -20.73 18.64 17.10
CA SER A 13 -19.99 18.86 15.86
C SER A 13 -18.70 18.05 15.89
N SER A 14 -18.84 16.76 15.61
CA SER A 14 -17.75 15.89 15.19
C SER A 14 -17.29 16.38 13.82
N GLY A 15 -16.45 17.42 13.82
CA GLY A 15 -15.68 17.82 12.66
C GLY A 15 -14.52 16.84 12.47
N SER A 16 -14.84 15.60 12.12
CA SER A 16 -13.85 14.75 11.46
C SER A 16 -13.55 15.45 10.15
N SER A 17 -12.40 16.11 10.07
CA SER A 17 -11.82 16.56 8.81
C SER A 17 -11.49 15.31 8.01
N SER A 18 -12.51 14.73 7.39
CA SER A 18 -12.39 13.81 6.27
C SER A 18 -11.82 14.65 5.15
N ASN A 19 -10.50 14.82 5.15
CA ASN A 19 -9.80 15.26 3.96
C ASN A 19 -9.84 14.09 2.99
N GLY A 20 -11.04 13.82 2.47
CA GLY A 20 -11.30 12.91 1.38
C GLY A 20 -10.77 13.55 0.10
N GLY A 21 -9.45 13.71 0.05
CA GLY A 21 -8.77 13.68 -1.23
C GLY A 21 -9.09 12.30 -1.79
N MET A 22 -9.96 12.28 -2.80
CA MET A 22 -10.15 11.13 -3.70
C MET A 22 -8.81 10.95 -4.44
N ASN A 23 -7.78 10.54 -3.69
CA ASN A 23 -6.55 10.08 -4.28
C ASN A 23 -6.95 8.76 -4.91
N ASP A 24 -6.82 8.71 -6.21
CA ASP A 24 -6.75 7.53 -7.07
C ASP A 24 -5.54 6.66 -6.67
N ALA A 25 -5.40 6.40 -5.36
CA ALA A 25 -4.34 5.63 -4.74
C ALA A 25 -4.72 4.14 -4.66
N GLY A 26 -5.97 3.80 -4.97
CA GLY A 26 -6.43 2.42 -5.17
C GLY A 26 -5.67 1.71 -6.30
N ASP A 27 -5.05 2.46 -7.22
CA ASP A 27 -4.31 1.90 -8.35
C ASP A 27 -2.93 1.31 -7.99
N PHE A 28 -2.41 1.57 -6.78
CA PHE A 28 -1.07 1.11 -6.37
C PHE A 28 -1.05 0.31 -5.06
N GLU A 29 -2.12 -0.44 -4.78
CA GLU A 29 -2.22 -1.29 -3.59
C GLU A 29 -1.46 -2.62 -3.76
N CYS A 30 -0.87 -3.10 -2.67
CA CYS A 30 -0.20 -4.40 -2.65
C CYS A 30 -1.23 -5.53 -2.58
N ASN A 31 -1.12 -6.50 -3.50
CA ASN A 31 -1.98 -7.70 -3.56
C ASN A 31 -1.78 -8.72 -2.41
N ILE A 32 -1.07 -8.36 -1.34
CA ILE A 32 -0.87 -9.21 -0.14
C ILE A 32 -1.40 -8.49 1.11
N CYS A 33 -0.98 -7.23 1.34
CA CYS A 33 -1.39 -6.49 2.53
C CYS A 33 -2.56 -5.53 2.29
N PHE A 34 -2.97 -5.31 1.03
CA PHE A 34 -4.08 -4.43 0.64
C PHE A 34 -3.91 -2.97 1.12
N GLU A 35 -2.66 -2.54 1.28
CA GLU A 35 -2.27 -1.17 1.59
C GLU A 35 -1.49 -0.60 0.40
N LEU A 36 -1.32 0.73 0.35
CA LEU A 36 -0.45 1.38 -0.63
C LEU A 36 0.94 0.72 -0.64
N ALA A 37 1.40 0.31 -1.81
CA ALA A 37 2.62 -0.49 -1.92
C ALA A 37 3.86 0.30 -1.49
N GLN A 38 4.45 -0.11 -0.36
CA GLN A 38 5.74 0.38 0.10
C GLN A 38 6.85 -0.38 -0.62
N ASP A 39 7.82 0.35 -1.17
CA ASP A 39 8.89 -0.22 -1.98
C ASP A 39 8.30 -1.11 -3.11
N PRO A 40 7.47 -0.52 -4.00
CA PRO A 40 6.63 -1.26 -4.92
C PRO A 40 7.44 -2.05 -5.94
N ILE A 41 7.10 -3.32 -6.12
CA ILE A 41 7.63 -4.22 -7.14
C ILE A 41 6.49 -4.81 -7.95
N VAL A 42 6.70 -4.88 -9.26
CA VAL A 42 5.82 -5.58 -10.19
C VAL A 42 6.52 -6.83 -10.70
N THR A 43 5.77 -7.93 -10.71
CA THR A 43 6.20 -9.19 -11.32
C THR A 43 6.03 -9.11 -12.84
N LEU A 44 6.71 -9.98 -13.60
CA LEU A 44 6.53 -10.01 -15.06
C LEU A 44 5.10 -10.39 -15.51
N CYS A 45 4.32 -11.01 -14.63
CA CYS A 45 2.89 -11.25 -14.89
C CYS A 45 2.00 -10.03 -14.58
N GLY A 46 2.57 -8.90 -14.15
CA GLY A 46 1.89 -7.61 -14.01
C GLY A 46 1.28 -7.32 -12.65
N HIS A 47 1.45 -8.19 -11.64
CA HIS A 47 0.88 -7.96 -10.31
C HIS A 47 1.81 -7.16 -9.40
N LEU A 48 1.22 -6.25 -8.62
CA LEU A 48 1.92 -5.29 -7.77
C LEU A 48 1.96 -5.73 -6.30
N PHE A 49 3.12 -5.58 -5.68
CA PHE A 49 3.34 -5.92 -4.27
C PHE A 49 4.30 -4.93 -3.58
N CYS A 50 4.26 -4.88 -2.25
CA CYS A 50 5.39 -4.40 -1.46
C CYS A 50 6.54 -5.41 -1.59
N TRP A 51 7.78 -4.94 -1.77
CA TRP A 51 8.96 -5.82 -1.71
C TRP A 51 8.99 -6.75 -0.48
N PRO A 52 8.84 -6.27 0.78
CA PRO A 52 8.89 -7.16 1.95
C PRO A 52 7.77 -8.20 1.97
N CYS A 53 6.59 -7.87 1.42
CA CYS A 53 5.48 -8.82 1.33
C CYS A 53 5.76 -9.93 0.33
N LEU A 54 6.22 -9.57 -0.88
CA LEU A 54 6.56 -10.55 -1.90
C LEU A 54 7.77 -11.39 -1.51
N TYR A 55 8.80 -10.79 -0.91
CA TYR A 55 9.97 -11.52 -0.41
C TYR A 55 9.56 -12.62 0.59
N ARG A 56 8.75 -12.27 1.61
CA ARG A 56 8.28 -13.26 2.59
C ARG A 56 7.43 -14.35 1.96
N TRP A 57 6.63 -14.02 0.95
CA TRP A 57 5.87 -15.00 0.20
C TRP A 57 6.79 -16.00 -0.51
N LEU A 58 7.75 -15.51 -1.28
CA LEU A 58 8.68 -16.33 -2.07
C LEU A 58 9.58 -17.23 -1.21
N HIS A 59 9.96 -16.77 -0.01
CA HIS A 59 10.94 -17.48 0.83
C HIS A 59 10.31 -18.33 1.94
N HIS A 60 9.10 -18.01 2.40
CA HIS A 60 8.50 -18.71 3.55
C HIS A 60 7.17 -19.41 3.24
N HIS A 61 6.45 -19.02 2.19
CA HIS A 61 5.11 -19.55 1.90
C HIS A 61 5.05 -20.34 0.59
N SER A 62 5.82 -19.93 -0.42
CA SER A 62 5.77 -20.52 -1.75
C SER A 62 6.78 -21.66 -1.90
N GLN A 63 6.30 -22.87 -2.22
CA GLN A 63 7.17 -24.01 -2.56
C GLN A 63 7.71 -23.92 -4.00
N SER A 64 7.06 -23.13 -4.86
CA SER A 64 7.27 -23.08 -6.31
C SER A 64 7.68 -21.70 -6.83
N GLN A 65 7.96 -20.73 -5.94
CA GLN A 65 8.21 -19.33 -6.29
C GLN A 65 7.15 -18.77 -7.26
N GLU A 66 5.88 -18.90 -6.90
CA GLU A 66 4.75 -18.51 -7.74
C GLU A 66 4.11 -17.18 -7.31
N CYS A 67 3.51 -16.47 -8.27
CA CYS A 67 2.72 -15.28 -8.00
C CYS A 67 1.52 -15.61 -7.08
N PRO A 68 1.32 -14.86 -5.98
CA PRO A 68 0.19 -15.06 -5.09
C PRO A 68 -1.17 -14.98 -5.79
N VAL A 69 -1.26 -14.18 -6.86
CA VAL A 69 -2.51 -13.88 -7.58
C VAL A 69 -2.78 -14.89 -8.69
N CYS A 70 -1.89 -14.97 -9.69
CA CYS A 70 -2.14 -15.74 -10.91
C CYS A 70 -1.31 -17.02 -11.06
N LYS A 71 -0.50 -17.37 -10.04
CA LYS A 71 0.33 -18.58 -10.02
C LYS A 71 1.43 -18.67 -11.08
N ALA A 72 1.64 -17.62 -11.87
CA ALA A 72 2.79 -17.54 -12.77
C ALA A 72 4.12 -17.65 -11.99
N LEU A 73 5.10 -18.36 -12.56
CA LEU A 73 6.42 -18.47 -11.96
C LEU A 73 7.09 -17.10 -11.85
N ILE A 74 7.70 -16.85 -10.69
CA ILE A 74 8.44 -15.65 -10.38
C ILE A 74 9.93 -15.98 -10.38
N GLN A 75 10.67 -15.09 -11.00
CA GLN A 75 12.12 -15.07 -11.08
C GLN A 75 12.56 -13.80 -10.38
N GLU A 76 13.12 -13.92 -9.17
CA GLU A 76 13.37 -12.78 -8.28
C GLU A 76 14.29 -11.71 -8.90
N GLU A 77 15.25 -12.15 -9.69
CA GLU A 77 16.15 -11.25 -10.43
C GLU A 77 15.41 -10.43 -11.50
N LYS A 78 14.28 -10.94 -12.01
CA LYS A 78 13.42 -10.27 -13.01
C LYS A 78 12.32 -9.39 -12.42
N LEU A 79 12.24 -9.28 -11.09
CA LEU A 79 11.31 -8.36 -10.46
C LEU A 79 11.67 -6.91 -10.84
N VAL A 80 10.64 -6.13 -11.12
CA VAL A 80 10.78 -4.75 -11.59
C VAL A 80 10.34 -3.79 -10.49
N PRO A 81 11.27 -3.10 -9.80
CA PRO A 81 10.92 -2.04 -8.87
C PRO A 81 10.29 -0.85 -9.61
N LEU A 82 9.26 -0.26 -9.02
CA LEU A 82 8.64 0.96 -9.55
C LEU A 82 9.18 2.19 -8.82
N TYR A 83 9.84 3.07 -9.56
CA TYR A 83 10.34 4.34 -9.03
C TYR A 83 9.43 5.49 -9.46
N GLY A 84 8.87 6.19 -8.47
CA GLY A 84 8.07 7.39 -8.70
C GLY A 84 8.91 8.67 -8.68
N ARG A 85 8.37 9.76 -9.23
CA ARG A 85 8.99 11.08 -9.14
C ARG A 85 9.03 11.55 -7.68
N GLY A 86 10.23 11.84 -7.15
CA GLY A 86 10.41 12.35 -5.79
C GLY A 86 10.60 11.30 -4.68
N LYS A 87 10.75 10.01 -5.03
CA LYS A 87 11.06 8.93 -4.07
C LYS A 87 12.55 8.51 -4.16
N SER A 88 13.03 7.81 -3.13
CA SER A 88 14.38 7.22 -3.09
C SER A 88 14.62 6.32 -4.32
N THR A 89 15.78 6.45 -4.95
CA THR A 89 16.18 5.70 -6.16
C THR A 89 16.94 4.41 -5.85
N SER A 90 16.95 3.98 -4.59
CA SER A 90 17.62 2.76 -4.13
C SER A 90 16.79 1.52 -4.50
N ASP A 91 17.43 0.49 -5.05
CA ASP A 91 16.77 -0.79 -5.33
C ASP A 91 16.22 -1.38 -4.01
N PRO A 92 14.91 -1.62 -3.90
CA PRO A 92 14.32 -2.11 -2.66
C PRO A 92 14.86 -3.48 -2.24
N ARG A 93 15.34 -4.29 -3.18
CA ARG A 93 15.94 -5.61 -2.94
C ARG A 93 17.30 -5.54 -2.23
N SER A 94 17.96 -4.39 -2.28
CA SER A 94 19.23 -4.17 -1.58
C SER A 94 19.08 -4.00 -0.06
N ARG A 95 17.86 -3.74 0.41
CA ARG A 95 17.58 -3.54 1.84
C ARG A 95 17.29 -4.90 2.50
N PRO A 96 17.84 -5.14 3.70
CA PRO A 96 17.52 -6.35 4.45
C PRO A 96 16.04 -6.37 4.81
N VAL A 97 15.35 -7.45 4.46
CA VAL A 97 13.98 -7.72 4.91
C VAL A 97 14.08 -8.45 6.24
N ALA A 98 13.58 -7.82 7.32
CA ALA A 98 13.48 -8.51 8.61
C ALA A 98 12.53 -9.71 8.46
N GLY A 99 13.04 -10.89 8.83
CA GLY A 99 12.33 -12.17 8.81
C GLY A 99 11.30 -12.27 9.93
#